data_AF-A0A0C2GJX6-F1
#
_entry.id   AF-A0A0C2GJX6-F1
#
_cell.length_a   1.000
_cell.length_b   1.000
_cell.length_c   1.000
_cell.angle_alpha   90.00
_cell.angle_beta   90.00
_cell.angle_gamma   90.00
#
_symmetry.space_group_name_H-M   'P 1'
#
loop_
_entity.id
_entity.type
_entity.pdbx_description
1 polymer ?
#
loop_
_entity_poly.entity_id
_entity_poly.type
_entity_poly.pdbx_seq_one_letter_code
_entity_poly.pdbx_strand_id
1 'polypeptide(L)'
;MKKVTTTTDEVANLTSALLSSKELHRESRSNARDVLIIYSSSSTKATEDSNVTKIADYIKGSETQIITIAVSEDDEVQDLLEEISSPEMSFTLPHHDLMGNLLHSLCQANCYCPLKWHQLVVHGKRYGECFFFTKIDANWNAARNACKRIRPDSRLVHVSNEEEHEALREYAIATHKELENPNPIHYHIGLSYNDELGTYTWEGGVE
;
A
#
# COMPACT_ATOMS: atom_id res chain seq x y z
N MET A 1 -1.76 20.05 -19.94
CA MET A 1 -1.15 18.87 -20.59
C MET A 1 0.21 19.29 -21.14
N LYS A 2 1.32 18.99 -20.44
CA LYS A 2 2.67 19.29 -20.96
C LYS A 2 2.98 18.28 -22.07
N LYS A 3 3.46 18.79 -23.21
CA LYS A 3 3.80 17.99 -24.39
C LYS A 3 5.03 17.14 -24.05
N VAL A 4 4.89 15.82 -24.14
CA VAL A 4 6.04 14.90 -24.05
C VAL A 4 6.87 15.10 -25.31
N THR A 5 8.10 15.59 -25.16
CA THR A 5 9.08 15.68 -26.25
C THR A 5 9.66 14.29 -26.48
N THR A 6 9.39 13.71 -27.65
CA THR A 6 10.09 12.52 -28.15
C THR A 6 11.54 12.86 -28.45
N THR A 7 12.48 12.19 -27.79
CA THR A 7 13.91 12.24 -28.13
C THR A 7 14.21 11.26 -29.26
N THR A 8 15.20 11.58 -30.08
CA THR A 8 15.68 10.76 -31.20
C THR A 8 16.77 9.75 -30.78
N ASP A 9 16.87 9.45 -29.49
CA ASP A 9 17.90 8.54 -28.99
C ASP A 9 17.58 7.10 -29.42
N GLU A 10 18.53 6.45 -30.09
CA GLU A 10 18.43 5.04 -30.51
C GLU A 10 18.45 4.06 -29.33
N VAL A 11 18.70 4.55 -28.11
CA VAL A 11 18.84 3.74 -26.88
C VAL A 11 17.91 4.29 -25.81
N ALA A 12 17.10 3.41 -25.21
CA ALA A 12 16.29 3.77 -24.05
C ALA A 12 17.20 4.18 -22.88
N ASN A 13 16.99 5.38 -22.33
CA ASN A 13 17.75 5.89 -21.18
C ASN A 13 16.84 5.98 -19.94
N LEU A 14 16.81 4.91 -19.14
CA LEU A 14 15.99 4.83 -17.93
C LEU A 14 16.36 5.90 -16.90
N THR A 15 17.65 6.21 -16.73
CA THR A 15 18.11 7.26 -15.81
C THR A 15 17.50 8.62 -16.13
N SER A 16 17.55 9.04 -17.40
CA SER A 16 16.98 10.31 -17.85
C SER A 16 15.45 10.34 -17.68
N ALA A 17 14.78 9.24 -17.99
CA ALA A 17 13.33 9.10 -17.81
C ALA A 17 12.92 9.21 -16.33
N LEU A 18 13.63 8.52 -15.44
CA LEU A 18 13.40 8.58 -13.99
C LEU A 18 13.65 9.98 -13.43
N LEU A 19 14.73 10.65 -13.82
CA LEU A 19 15.00 12.04 -13.40
C LEU A 19 13.91 12.99 -13.91
N SER A 20 13.51 12.87 -15.18
CA SER A 20 12.44 13.68 -15.75
C SER A 20 11.10 13.48 -15.04
N SER A 21 10.84 12.25 -14.57
CA SER A 21 9.62 11.93 -13.83
C SER A 21 9.51 12.68 -12.49
N LYS A 22 10.63 13.09 -11.89
CA LYS A 22 10.67 13.91 -10.67
C LYS A 22 10.25 15.36 -10.94
N GLU A 23 10.61 15.88 -12.11
CA GLU A 23 10.32 17.27 -12.53
C GLU A 23 8.88 17.47 -13.02
N LEU A 24 8.13 16.38 -13.19
CA LEU A 24 6.70 16.47 -13.47
C LEU A 24 5.98 17.01 -12.23
N HIS A 25 5.54 18.26 -12.32
CA HIS A 25 4.74 18.90 -11.28
C HIS A 25 3.46 18.10 -11.04
N ARG A 26 3.37 17.47 -9.87
CA ARG A 26 2.26 16.64 -9.47
C ARG A 26 1.24 17.51 -8.76
N GLU A 27 0.10 17.76 -9.39
CA GLU A 27 -1.12 18.07 -8.64
C GLU A 27 -1.53 16.80 -7.89
N SER A 28 -0.82 16.53 -6.80
CA SER A 28 -1.01 15.31 -6.02
C SER A 28 -2.42 15.32 -5.44
N ARG A 29 -3.18 14.28 -5.76
CA ARG A 29 -4.47 14.05 -5.14
C ARG A 29 -4.20 13.63 -3.71
N SER A 30 -4.80 14.31 -2.74
CA SER A 30 -4.59 14.01 -1.31
C SER A 30 -4.97 12.57 -0.90
N ASN A 31 -5.74 11.87 -1.75
CA ASN A 31 -6.28 10.55 -1.51
C ASN A 31 -5.76 9.46 -2.47
N ALA A 32 -4.71 9.73 -3.26
CA ALA A 32 -4.10 8.74 -4.13
C ALA A 32 -2.58 8.86 -4.12
N ARG A 33 -1.88 7.72 -4.21
CA ARG A 33 -0.43 7.69 -4.41
C ARG A 33 -0.09 7.84 -5.87
N ASP A 34 1.07 8.44 -6.12
CA ASP A 34 1.64 8.49 -7.44
C ASP A 34 2.19 7.11 -7.82
N VAL A 35 2.00 6.75 -9.09
CA VAL A 35 2.53 5.52 -9.66
C VAL A 35 3.29 5.87 -10.93
N LEU A 36 4.50 5.36 -11.04
CA LEU A 36 5.31 5.42 -12.26
C LEU A 36 5.24 4.06 -12.95
N ILE A 37 4.72 4.03 -14.18
CA ILE A 37 4.70 2.82 -15.01
C ILE A 37 5.83 2.95 -16.02
N ILE A 38 6.77 2.02 -15.99
CA ILE A 38 7.90 1.94 -16.90
C ILE A 38 7.68 0.74 -17.82
N TYR A 39 7.63 1.01 -19.12
CA TYR A 39 7.59 -0.02 -20.14
C TYR A 39 8.89 0.08 -20.92
N SER A 40 9.63 -1.02 -21.04
CA SER A 40 10.86 -1.02 -21.84
C SER A 40 11.12 -2.37 -22.51
N SER A 41 11.53 -2.32 -23.78
CA SER A 41 12.03 -3.48 -24.54
C SER A 41 13.55 -3.55 -24.59
N SER A 42 14.22 -2.54 -24.07
CA SER A 42 15.68 -2.45 -24.06
C SER A 42 16.13 -1.78 -22.78
N SER A 43 17.11 -2.38 -22.14
CA SER A 43 17.95 -1.70 -21.17
C SER A 43 19.36 -2.05 -21.53
N THR A 44 20.27 -1.12 -21.37
CA THR A 44 21.68 -1.42 -21.56
C THR A 44 22.33 -1.33 -20.20
N LYS A 45 22.36 -2.41 -19.41
CA LYS A 45 23.16 -2.46 -18.15
C LYS A 45 24.61 -1.97 -18.37
N ALA A 46 25.13 -2.15 -19.59
CA ALA A 46 26.45 -1.67 -20.03
C ALA A 46 26.57 -0.14 -20.29
N THR A 47 25.48 0.58 -20.58
CA THR A 47 25.51 2.05 -20.79
C THR A 47 24.59 2.82 -19.86
N GLU A 48 23.78 2.13 -19.06
CA GLU A 48 22.98 2.72 -18.01
C GLU A 48 23.86 3.10 -16.84
N ASP A 49 23.58 4.28 -16.30
CA ASP A 49 24.32 4.79 -15.16
C ASP A 49 24.08 3.84 -13.96
N SER A 50 25.16 3.47 -13.28
CA SER A 50 25.20 2.74 -12.00
C SER A 50 24.26 3.30 -10.91
N ASN A 51 23.66 4.45 -11.14
CA ASN A 51 22.74 5.14 -10.24
C ASN A 51 21.25 4.88 -10.53
N VAL A 52 20.88 4.17 -11.59
CA VAL A 52 19.46 3.92 -11.94
C VAL A 52 18.69 3.31 -10.76
N THR A 53 19.24 2.28 -10.10
CA THR A 53 18.66 1.66 -8.90
C THR A 53 18.52 2.66 -7.77
N LYS A 54 19.54 3.49 -7.51
CA LYS A 54 19.50 4.50 -6.44
C LYS A 54 18.41 5.55 -6.68
N ILE A 55 18.20 5.94 -7.94
CA ILE A 55 17.15 6.88 -8.31
C ILE A 55 15.79 6.24 -8.12
N ALA A 56 15.62 4.98 -8.52
CA ALA A 56 14.41 4.20 -8.31
C ALA A 56 14.10 4.05 -6.81
N ASP A 57 15.09 3.70 -5.99
CA ASP A 57 14.94 3.61 -4.53
C ASP A 57 14.54 4.93 -3.91
N TYR A 58 15.11 6.04 -4.37
CA TYR A 58 14.69 7.38 -3.93
C TYR A 58 13.23 7.68 -4.29
N ILE A 59 12.78 7.30 -5.49
CA ILE A 59 11.38 7.46 -5.93
C ILE A 59 10.45 6.57 -5.08
N LYS A 60 10.83 5.32 -4.83
CA LYS A 60 10.09 4.41 -3.94
C LYS A 60 10.00 4.97 -2.52
N GLY A 61 11.08 5.58 -2.03
CA GLY A 61 11.14 6.24 -0.73
C GLY A 61 10.26 7.49 -0.60
N SER A 62 9.86 8.13 -1.70
CA SER A 62 8.89 9.24 -1.71
C SER A 62 7.43 8.79 -1.80
N GLU A 63 7.16 7.54 -1.40
CA GLU A 63 5.83 6.91 -1.42
C GLU A 63 5.23 6.74 -2.83
N THR A 64 6.05 6.88 -3.88
CA THR A 64 5.67 6.58 -5.27
C THR A 64 5.93 5.11 -5.55
N GLN A 65 4.97 4.40 -6.15
CA GLN A 65 5.21 3.01 -6.59
C GLN A 65 5.75 2.97 -8.01
N ILE A 66 6.64 2.02 -8.31
CA ILE A 66 7.17 1.79 -9.66
C ILE A 66 6.66 0.45 -10.16
N ILE A 67 5.91 0.46 -11.26
CA ILE A 67 5.47 -0.74 -11.97
C ILE A 67 6.32 -0.87 -13.22
N THR A 68 6.94 -2.01 -13.46
CA THR A 68 7.76 -2.25 -14.65
C THR A 68 7.15 -3.32 -15.54
N ILE A 69 7.30 -3.13 -16.85
CA ILE A 69 6.83 -4.05 -17.89
C ILE A 69 7.98 -4.26 -18.89
N ALA A 70 8.63 -5.41 -18.81
CA ALA A 70 9.69 -5.81 -19.71
C ALA A 70 9.10 -6.38 -21.02
N VAL A 71 9.49 -5.80 -22.15
CA VAL A 71 9.09 -6.29 -23.49
C VAL A 71 10.33 -6.80 -24.21
N SER A 72 10.99 -7.71 -23.52
CA SER A 72 12.21 -8.34 -23.97
C SER A 72 12.31 -9.72 -23.34
N GLU A 73 12.81 -10.69 -24.11
CA GLU A 73 13.24 -11.99 -23.58
C GLU A 73 14.67 -11.93 -23.02
N ASP A 74 15.31 -10.76 -23.06
CA ASP A 74 16.63 -10.52 -22.50
C ASP A 74 16.57 -10.46 -20.96
N ASP A 75 17.17 -11.45 -20.32
CA ASP A 75 17.27 -11.57 -18.86
C ASP A 75 17.92 -10.33 -18.22
N GLU A 76 18.87 -9.67 -18.88
CA GLU A 76 19.48 -8.45 -18.33
C GLU A 76 18.47 -7.31 -18.20
N VAL A 77 17.53 -7.22 -19.16
CA VAL A 77 16.44 -6.24 -19.15
C VAL A 77 15.42 -6.58 -18.08
N GLN A 78 15.05 -7.85 -17.97
CA GLN A 78 14.09 -8.30 -16.97
C GLN A 78 14.62 -8.10 -15.55
N ASP A 79 15.86 -8.52 -15.28
CA ASP A 79 16.53 -8.36 -13.98
C ASP A 79 16.58 -6.89 -13.55
N LEU A 80 16.98 -6.00 -14.46
CA LEU A 80 17.08 -4.58 -14.15
C LEU A 80 15.71 -3.98 -13.85
N LEU A 81 14.72 -4.29 -14.68
CA LEU A 81 13.36 -3.80 -14.49
C LEU A 81 12.72 -4.36 -13.21
N GLU A 82 13.06 -5.59 -12.82
CA GLU A 82 12.68 -6.14 -11.53
C GLU A 82 13.35 -5.39 -10.37
N GLU A 83 14.65 -5.14 -10.45
CA GLU A 83 15.42 -4.44 -9.41
C GLU A 83 14.88 -3.02 -9.12
N ILE A 84 14.50 -2.27 -10.15
CA ILE A 84 13.99 -0.90 -9.99
C ILE A 84 12.49 -0.87 -9.63
N SER A 85 11.76 -1.97 -9.81
CA SER A 85 10.33 -2.04 -9.52
C SER A 85 10.03 -1.96 -8.02
N SER A 86 8.78 -1.63 -7.69
CA SER A 86 8.21 -1.91 -6.38
C SER A 86 8.01 -3.42 -6.19
N PRO A 87 8.02 -3.93 -4.94
CA PRO A 87 7.80 -5.35 -4.67
C PRO A 87 6.54 -5.89 -5.37
N GLU A 88 6.68 -7.03 -6.06
CA GLU A 88 5.60 -7.70 -6.82
C GLU A 88 4.97 -6.84 -7.94
N MET A 89 5.70 -5.84 -8.46
CA MET A 89 5.24 -4.95 -9.54
C MET A 89 6.14 -4.99 -10.78
N SER A 90 6.85 -6.10 -10.99
CA SER A 90 7.60 -6.38 -12.22
C SER A 90 6.86 -7.40 -13.08
N PHE A 91 6.65 -7.08 -14.34
CA PHE A 91 5.94 -7.93 -15.30
C PHE A 91 6.71 -8.04 -16.60
N THR A 92 6.46 -9.11 -17.35
CA THR A 92 7.04 -9.35 -18.67
C THR A 92 5.94 -9.45 -19.74
N LEU A 93 6.30 -9.29 -21.01
CA LEU A 93 5.43 -9.58 -22.15
C LEU A 93 6.07 -10.63 -23.06
N PRO A 94 5.29 -11.62 -23.56
CA PRO A 94 3.86 -11.80 -23.34
C PRO A 94 3.54 -12.47 -21.98
N HIS A 95 2.56 -11.94 -21.24
CA HIS A 95 2.04 -12.54 -20.02
C HIS A 95 0.51 -12.64 -20.05
N HIS A 96 -0.05 -13.76 -19.58
CA HIS A 96 -1.46 -14.13 -19.80
C HIS A 96 -2.47 -13.25 -19.04
N ASP A 97 -2.04 -12.44 -18.07
CA ASP A 97 -2.93 -11.52 -17.33
C ASP A 97 -2.25 -10.20 -16.92
N LEU A 98 -1.57 -9.53 -17.87
CA LEU A 98 -0.94 -8.24 -17.58
C LEU A 98 -1.94 -7.19 -17.08
N MET A 99 -3.17 -7.19 -17.61
CA MET A 99 -4.19 -6.20 -17.23
C MET A 99 -4.72 -6.42 -15.81
N GLY A 100 -4.98 -7.68 -15.42
CA GLY A 100 -5.37 -8.02 -14.05
C GLY A 100 -4.27 -7.65 -13.05
N ASN A 101 -3.02 -7.98 -13.39
CA ASN A 101 -1.85 -7.64 -12.57
C ASN A 101 -1.65 -6.13 -12.44
N LEU A 102 -1.77 -5.37 -13.54
CA LEU A 102 -1.63 -3.92 -13.50
C LEU A 102 -2.72 -3.27 -12.64
N LEU A 103 -3.97 -3.72 -12.78
CA LEU A 103 -5.07 -3.24 -11.95
C LEU A 103 -4.82 -3.57 -10.47
N HIS A 104 -4.35 -4.79 -10.19
CA HIS A 104 -3.97 -5.20 -8.85
C HIS A 104 -2.87 -4.32 -8.26
N SER A 105 -1.77 -4.06 -8.98
CA SER A 105 -0.67 -3.21 -8.53
C SER A 105 -1.12 -1.77 -8.30
N LEU A 106 -1.99 -1.22 -9.15
CA LEU A 106 -2.57 0.11 -8.96
C LEU A 106 -3.46 0.18 -7.71
N CYS A 107 -4.21 -0.88 -7.41
CA CYS A 107 -4.94 -1.01 -6.15
C CYS A 107 -3.96 -1.06 -4.96
N GLN A 108 -2.95 -1.93 -4.99
CA GLN A 108 -1.95 -2.06 -3.93
C GLN A 108 -1.20 -0.75 -3.67
N ALA A 109 -0.88 0.04 -4.70
CA ALA A 109 -0.26 1.35 -4.56
C ALA A 109 -1.13 2.36 -3.80
N ASN A 110 -2.46 2.24 -3.92
CA ASN A 110 -3.43 3.11 -3.25
C ASN A 110 -4.00 2.50 -1.96
N CYS A 111 -3.65 1.27 -1.62
CA CYS A 111 -3.88 0.69 -0.31
C CYS A 111 -2.80 1.23 0.63
N TYR A 112 -3.08 2.33 1.32
CA TYR A 112 -2.24 2.87 2.39
C TYR A 112 -3.09 3.48 3.50
N CYS A 113 -2.54 3.55 4.70
CA CYS A 113 -3.21 4.14 5.85
C CYS A 113 -2.65 5.50 6.22
N PRO A 114 -3.46 6.37 6.86
CA PRO A 114 -2.97 7.61 7.43
C PRO A 114 -1.85 7.38 8.46
N LEU A 115 -1.03 8.40 8.72
CA LEU A 115 0.04 8.33 9.71
C LEU A 115 -0.49 7.84 11.07
N LYS A 116 0.25 6.92 11.72
CA LYS A 116 -0.07 6.25 13.00
C LYS A 116 -1.21 5.23 12.94
N TRP A 117 -1.79 4.98 11.77
CA TRP A 117 -2.74 3.88 11.58
C TRP A 117 -1.99 2.66 11.09
N HIS A 118 -2.39 1.50 11.57
CA HIS A 118 -1.90 0.20 11.12
C HIS A 118 -2.73 -0.23 9.91
N GLN A 119 -2.05 -0.60 8.83
CA GLN A 119 -2.71 -1.14 7.66
C GLN A 119 -2.94 -2.63 7.82
N LEU A 120 -4.12 -3.12 7.45
CA LEU A 120 -4.35 -4.56 7.34
C LEU A 120 -3.45 -5.16 6.26
N VAL A 121 -2.58 -6.09 6.67
CA VAL A 121 -1.75 -6.88 5.76
C VAL A 121 -2.01 -8.35 6.04
N VAL A 122 -2.47 -9.07 5.02
CA VAL A 122 -2.76 -10.51 5.10
C VAL A 122 -2.06 -11.20 3.94
N HIS A 123 -1.22 -12.20 4.24
CA HIS A 123 -0.37 -12.89 3.25
C HIS A 123 0.45 -11.94 2.36
N GLY A 124 1.02 -10.88 2.95
CA GLY A 124 1.81 -9.88 2.22
C GLY A 124 0.98 -8.84 1.46
N LYS A 125 -0.32 -9.08 1.25
CA LYS A 125 -1.23 -8.18 0.54
C LYS A 125 -1.77 -7.10 1.45
N ARG A 126 -1.73 -5.86 0.98
CA ARG A 126 -2.27 -4.69 1.66
C ARG A 126 -3.75 -4.52 1.33
N TYR A 127 -4.53 -4.21 2.35
CA TYR A 127 -5.95 -3.88 2.22
C TYR A 127 -6.20 -2.40 2.55
N GLY A 128 -7.31 -1.86 2.06
CA GLY A 128 -7.75 -0.49 2.33
C GLY A 128 -8.30 -0.27 3.74
N GLU A 129 -8.10 -1.24 4.63
CA GLU A 129 -8.58 -1.22 6.00
C GLU A 129 -7.45 -0.77 6.94
N CYS A 130 -7.79 0.18 7.79
CA CYS A 130 -6.85 0.85 8.67
C CYS A 130 -7.33 0.78 10.11
N PHE A 131 -6.43 0.42 11.01
CA PHE A 131 -6.71 0.27 12.43
C PHE A 131 -5.94 1.28 13.26
N PHE A 132 -6.57 1.77 14.33
CA PHE A 132 -5.94 2.67 15.27
C PHE A 132 -6.21 2.17 16.69
N PHE A 133 -5.15 1.80 17.41
CA PHE A 133 -5.24 1.33 18.78
C PHE A 133 -5.02 2.49 19.75
N THR A 134 -5.98 2.69 20.65
CA THR A 134 -5.86 3.66 21.74
C THR A 134 -5.25 3.00 22.97
N LYS A 135 -4.30 3.65 23.63
CA LYS A 135 -3.72 3.20 24.92
C LYS A 135 -4.57 3.58 26.15
N ILE A 136 -5.82 4.01 25.94
CA ILE A 136 -6.70 4.53 27.01
C ILE A 136 -7.77 3.49 27.29
N ASP A 137 -7.82 3.02 28.53
CA ASP A 137 -8.89 2.14 29.00
C ASP A 137 -10.23 2.88 29.03
N ALA A 138 -11.23 2.29 28.39
CA ALA A 138 -12.57 2.84 28.30
C ALA A 138 -13.61 1.73 28.30
N ASN A 139 -14.86 2.04 28.67
CA ASN A 139 -15.97 1.14 28.39
C ASN A 139 -16.33 1.16 26.89
N TRP A 140 -17.09 0.16 26.44
CA TRP A 140 -17.43 -0.02 25.03
C TRP A 140 -18.08 1.21 24.38
N ASN A 141 -19.06 1.83 25.05
CA ASN A 141 -19.74 3.03 24.56
C ASN A 141 -18.80 4.24 24.40
N ALA A 142 -17.87 4.41 25.34
CA ALA A 142 -16.87 5.46 25.27
C ALA A 142 -15.85 5.20 24.15
N ALA A 143 -15.43 3.95 23.95
CA ALA A 143 -14.54 3.55 22.86
C ALA A 143 -15.19 3.78 21.49
N ARG A 144 -16.44 3.36 21.30
CA ARG A 144 -17.28 3.64 20.12
C ARG A 144 -17.30 5.13 19.77
N ASN A 145 -17.60 5.97 20.75
CA ASN A 145 -17.64 7.42 20.53
C ASN A 145 -16.24 8.00 20.27
N ALA A 146 -15.19 7.40 20.84
CA ALA A 146 -13.82 7.81 20.58
C ALA A 146 -13.42 7.57 19.12
N CYS A 147 -13.75 6.42 18.52
CA CYS A 147 -13.48 6.15 17.11
C CYS A 147 -14.00 7.29 16.22
N LYS A 148 -15.30 7.62 16.33
CA LYS A 148 -15.93 8.70 15.55
C LYS A 148 -15.29 10.08 15.74
N ARG A 149 -14.71 10.34 16.92
CA ARG A 149 -13.98 11.59 17.20
C ARG A 149 -12.57 11.60 16.61
N ILE A 150 -11.89 10.46 16.53
CA ILE A 150 -10.57 10.34 15.92
C ILE A 150 -10.67 10.57 14.41
N ARG A 151 -11.65 9.91 13.77
CA ARG A 151 -12.02 10.16 12.37
C ARG A 151 -13.54 9.98 12.18
N PRO A 152 -14.22 10.91 11.49
CA PRO A 152 -15.68 10.85 11.30
C PRO A 152 -16.19 9.52 10.74
N ASP A 153 -15.46 8.94 9.78
CA ASP A 153 -15.84 7.70 9.11
C ASP A 153 -15.30 6.43 9.78
N SER A 154 -14.68 6.56 10.96
CA SER A 154 -14.15 5.40 11.70
C SER A 154 -15.12 4.91 12.78
N ARG A 155 -15.06 3.61 13.04
CA ARG A 155 -15.92 2.86 13.97
C ARG A 155 -15.09 1.86 14.77
N LEU A 156 -15.70 1.21 15.76
CA LEU A 156 -15.06 0.03 16.35
C LEU A 156 -14.91 -1.06 15.28
N VAL A 157 -13.83 -1.83 15.39
CA VAL A 157 -13.40 -2.75 14.33
C VAL A 157 -14.42 -3.87 14.12
N HIS A 158 -14.71 -4.15 12.85
CA HIS A 158 -15.39 -5.37 12.43
C HIS A 158 -14.34 -6.44 12.21
N VAL A 159 -14.57 -7.69 12.61
CA VAL A 159 -13.60 -8.78 12.38
C VAL A 159 -14.31 -9.87 11.59
N SER A 160 -13.90 -10.05 10.34
CA SER A 160 -14.58 -10.93 9.37
C SER A 160 -14.05 -12.36 9.36
N ASN A 161 -12.78 -12.56 9.71
CA ASN A 161 -12.11 -13.85 9.63
C ASN A 161 -10.93 -13.96 10.62
N GLU A 162 -10.36 -15.16 10.73
CA GLU A 162 -9.25 -15.49 11.65
C GLU A 162 -7.96 -14.75 11.33
N GLU A 163 -7.65 -14.53 10.04
CA GLU A 163 -6.42 -13.88 9.61
C GLU A 163 -6.44 -12.40 9.99
N GLU A 164 -7.58 -11.75 9.80
CA GLU A 164 -7.83 -10.39 10.28
C GLU A 164 -7.74 -10.30 11.81
N HIS A 165 -8.31 -11.29 12.52
CA HIS A 165 -8.23 -11.35 13.97
C HIS A 165 -6.78 -11.42 14.47
N GLU A 166 -5.95 -12.28 13.88
CA GLU A 166 -4.56 -12.42 14.29
C GLU A 166 -3.74 -11.16 13.96
N ALA A 167 -3.94 -10.56 12.78
CA ALA A 167 -3.29 -9.28 12.44
C ALA A 167 -3.62 -8.17 13.44
N LEU A 168 -4.89 -8.06 13.85
CA LEU A 168 -5.34 -7.10 14.87
C LEU A 168 -4.70 -7.39 16.23
N ARG A 169 -4.61 -8.65 16.62
CA ARG A 169 -3.97 -9.08 17.86
C ARG A 169 -2.49 -8.71 17.88
N GLU A 170 -1.76 -8.94 16.80
CA GLU A 170 -0.35 -8.55 16.67
C GLU A 170 -0.17 -7.03 16.80
N TYR A 171 -1.00 -6.23 16.13
CA TYR A 171 -0.96 -4.77 16.27
C TYR A 171 -1.29 -4.29 17.68
N ALA A 172 -2.26 -4.93 18.34
CA ALA A 172 -2.60 -4.63 19.73
C ALA A 172 -1.40 -4.91 20.66
N ILE A 173 -0.73 -6.06 20.50
CA ILE A 173 0.48 -6.42 21.24
C ILE A 173 1.60 -5.43 21.00
N ALA A 174 1.90 -5.10 19.74
CA ALA A 174 2.96 -4.16 19.39
C ALA A 174 2.71 -2.77 19.98
N THR A 175 1.46 -2.29 19.97
CA THR A 175 1.07 -0.98 20.49
C THR A 175 1.24 -0.88 22.01
N HIS A 176 0.98 -1.97 22.73
CA HIS A 176 0.97 -2.00 24.19
C HIS A 176 2.22 -2.64 24.80
N LYS A 177 3.21 -3.05 23.98
CA LYS A 177 4.46 -3.70 24.40
C LYS A 177 5.26 -2.90 25.45
N GLU A 178 5.13 -1.58 25.46
CA GLU A 178 5.80 -0.68 26.41
C GLU A 178 5.05 -0.53 27.75
N LEU A 179 3.83 -1.08 27.87
CA LEU A 179 3.15 -1.10 29.16
C LEU A 179 3.83 -2.12 30.06
N GLU A 180 4.34 -1.66 31.20
CA GLU A 180 5.18 -2.40 32.16
C GLU A 180 4.51 -3.64 32.80
N ASN A 181 3.25 -3.94 32.44
CA ASN A 181 2.50 -5.05 33.01
C ASN A 181 1.92 -5.93 31.90
N PRO A 182 2.32 -7.22 31.80
CA PRO A 182 1.79 -8.16 30.81
C PRO A 182 0.39 -8.65 31.26
N ASN A 183 -0.56 -7.74 31.38
CA ASN A 183 -1.96 -8.13 31.42
C ASN A 183 -2.36 -8.65 30.02
N PRO A 184 -3.25 -9.65 29.94
CA PRO A 184 -3.86 -10.00 28.67
C PRO A 184 -4.45 -8.73 28.04
N ILE A 185 -4.09 -8.47 26.79
CA ILE A 185 -4.54 -7.29 26.07
C ILE A 185 -5.99 -7.53 25.67
N HIS A 186 -6.88 -6.77 26.28
CA HIS A 186 -8.29 -6.72 25.92
C HIS A 186 -8.54 -5.43 25.13
N TYR A 187 -9.22 -5.55 23.99
CA TYR A 187 -9.64 -4.41 23.20
C TYR A 187 -11.09 -4.57 22.78
N HIS A 188 -11.80 -3.46 22.63
CA HIS A 188 -13.19 -3.46 22.18
C HIS A 188 -13.25 -3.67 20.67
N ILE A 189 -14.20 -4.50 20.23
CA ILE A 189 -14.58 -4.66 18.83
C ILE A 189 -16.01 -4.14 18.62
N GLY A 190 -16.42 -3.98 17.37
CA GLY A 190 -17.71 -3.43 17.00
C GLY A 190 -18.90 -4.37 17.17
N LEU A 191 -18.70 -5.55 17.76
CA LEU A 191 -19.77 -6.50 18.02
C LEU A 191 -20.47 -6.14 19.34
N SER A 192 -21.80 -6.00 19.30
CA SER A 192 -22.60 -5.72 20.48
C SER A 192 -23.93 -6.47 20.43
N TYR A 193 -24.47 -6.83 21.60
CA TYR A 193 -25.79 -7.44 21.68
C TYR A 193 -26.86 -6.37 21.50
N ASN A 194 -27.78 -6.59 20.56
CA ASN A 194 -28.94 -5.74 20.34
C ASN A 194 -30.15 -6.37 21.02
N ASP A 195 -30.62 -5.76 22.11
CA ASP A 195 -31.74 -6.25 22.90
C ASP A 195 -33.07 -6.28 22.11
N GLU A 196 -33.27 -5.35 21.17
CA GLU A 196 -34.49 -5.29 20.35
C GLU A 196 -34.57 -6.44 19.34
N LEU A 197 -33.41 -6.81 18.78
CA LEU A 197 -33.31 -7.92 17.82
C LEU A 197 -33.02 -9.26 18.48
N GLY A 198 -32.68 -9.27 19.78
CA GLY A 198 -32.30 -10.46 20.53
C GLY A 198 -31.03 -11.15 20.00
N THR A 199 -30.15 -10.43 19.31
CA THR A 199 -28.97 -11.00 18.64
C THR A 199 -27.77 -10.05 18.66
N TYR A 200 -26.58 -10.58 18.39
CA TYR A 200 -25.38 -9.77 18.20
C TYR A 200 -25.38 -9.09 16.83
N THR A 201 -24.96 -7.83 16.81
CA THR A 201 -24.87 -7.00 15.60
C THR A 201 -23.57 -6.23 15.56
N TRP A 202 -23.03 -6.04 14.36
CA TRP A 202 -21.85 -5.24 14.11
C TRP A 202 -22.19 -3.76 13.93
N GLU A 203 -21.28 -2.88 14.36
CA GLU A 203 -21.38 -1.46 14.08
C GLU A 203 -21.46 -1.17 12.57
N GLY A 204 -22.53 -0.51 12.15
CA GLY A 204 -22.76 -0.14 10.75
C GLY A 204 -23.50 -1.22 9.93
N GLY A 205 -24.05 -2.25 10.58
CA GLY A 205 -25.06 -3.13 9.98
C GLY A 205 -24.54 -4.02 8.85
N VAL A 206 -23.26 -4.36 8.87
CA VAL A 206 -22.67 -5.28 7.90
C VAL A 206 -22.95 -6.71 8.39
N GLU A 207 -23.74 -7.45 7.61
CA GLU A 207 -23.91 -8.92 7.71
C GLU A 207 -22.71 -9.64 7.10
#